data_AF-A0A4Q0ZNE9-F1
#
_entry.id   AF-A0A4Q0ZNE9-F1
#
_cell.length_a   1.000
_cell.length_b   1.000
_cell.length_c   1.000
_cell.angle_alpha   90.00
_cell.angle_beta   90.00
_cell.angle_gamma   90.00
#
_symmetry.space_group_name_H-M   'P 1'
#
loop_
_entity.id
_entity.type
_entity.pdbx_description
1 polymer ?
#
loop_
_entity_poly.entity_id
_entity_poly.type
_entity_poly.pdbx_seq_one_letter_code
_entity_poly.pdbx_strand_id
1 'polypeptide(L)'
;MSIRVNTYELLVEELGEQTAFKVCEVFGGIDIKIPKKAHKTFRIKEIVKRHINLLQQKDKKCKFVKLFSQELELSPRAIYKIIQDVEDEIRKDGK
;
A
#
# COMPACT_ATOMS: atom_id res chain seq x y z
N MET A 1 17.40 -15.57 -27.52
CA MET A 1 16.93 -16.69 -26.66
C MET A 1 15.96 -16.11 -25.64
N SER A 2 14.70 -16.57 -25.62
CA SER A 2 13.74 -16.18 -24.59
C SER A 2 13.97 -17.06 -23.37
N ILE A 3 14.62 -16.53 -22.34
CA ILE A 3 14.67 -17.22 -21.04
C ILE A 3 13.23 -17.25 -20.54
N ARG A 4 12.65 -18.45 -20.44
CA ARG A 4 11.34 -18.63 -19.79
C ARG A 4 11.60 -18.56 -18.29
N VAL A 5 11.65 -17.35 -17.76
CA VAL A 5 11.72 -17.13 -16.31
C VAL A 5 10.43 -17.66 -15.72
N ASN A 6 10.52 -18.68 -14.87
CA ASN A 6 9.34 -19.18 -14.17
C ASN A 6 8.96 -18.21 -13.04
N THR A 7 7.71 -18.26 -12.57
CA THR A 7 7.21 -17.32 -11.54
C THR A 7 8.06 -17.35 -10.27
N TYR A 8 8.61 -18.50 -9.89
CA TYR A 8 9.45 -18.63 -8.70
C TYR A 8 10.80 -17.91 -8.89
N GLU A 9 11.47 -18.11 -10.03
CA GLU A 9 12.72 -17.42 -10.37
C GLU A 9 12.55 -15.89 -10.34
N LEU A 10 11.44 -15.38 -10.91
CA LEU A 10 11.12 -13.95 -10.87
C LEU A 10 10.94 -13.44 -9.42
N LEU A 11 10.28 -14.21 -8.56
CA LEU A 11 10.12 -13.84 -7.15
C LEU A 11 11.46 -13.86 -6.39
N VAL A 12 12.33 -14.83 -6.68
CA VAL A 12 13.66 -14.92 -6.07
C VAL A 12 14.52 -13.73 -6.47
N GLU A 13 14.50 -13.33 -7.75
CA GLU A 13 15.25 -12.19 -8.26
C GLU A 13 14.81 -10.86 -7.63
N GLU A 14 13.49 -10.65 -7.50
CA GLU A 14 12.95 -9.36 -7.03
C GLU A 14 12.82 -9.24 -5.51
N LEU A 15 12.61 -10.36 -4.79
CA LEU A 15 12.28 -10.35 -3.34
C LEU A 15 13.28 -11.13 -2.48
N GLY A 16 14.21 -11.86 -3.09
CA GLY A 16 15.12 -12.80 -2.43
C GLY A 16 14.46 -14.16 -2.12
N GLU A 17 15.30 -15.18 -2.02
CA GLU A 17 14.88 -16.59 -1.93
C GLU A 17 13.97 -16.88 -0.74
N GLN A 18 14.26 -16.33 0.45
CA GLN A 18 13.44 -16.54 1.64
C GLN A 18 12.02 -15.97 1.51
N THR A 19 11.87 -14.79 0.91
CA THR A 19 10.56 -14.16 0.71
C THR A 19 9.79 -14.90 -0.38
N ALA A 20 10.47 -15.26 -1.48
CA ALA A 20 9.89 -16.03 -2.57
C ALA A 20 9.35 -17.39 -2.07
N PHE A 21 10.13 -18.10 -1.25
CA PHE A 21 9.70 -19.35 -0.62
C PHE A 21 8.40 -19.17 0.16
N LYS A 22 8.33 -18.16 1.04
CA LYS A 22 7.12 -17.88 1.84
C LYS A 22 5.91 -17.54 0.97
N VAL A 23 6.10 -16.80 -0.12
CA VAL A 23 5.02 -16.49 -1.06
C VAL A 23 4.47 -17.78 -1.68
N CYS A 24 5.35 -18.68 -2.14
CA CYS A 24 4.93 -19.96 -2.71
C CYS A 24 4.31 -20.91 -1.68
N GLU A 25 4.81 -20.93 -0.45
CA GLU A 25 4.26 -21.72 0.65
C GLU A 25 2.83 -21.29 1.00
N VAL A 26 2.59 -19.97 1.09
CA VAL A 26 1.29 -19.42 1.51
C VAL A 26 0.28 -19.38 0.37
N PHE A 27 0.72 -19.13 -0.86
CA PHE A 27 -0.17 -18.84 -2.00
C PHE A 27 -0.09 -19.85 -3.15
N GLY A 28 0.69 -20.92 -3.01
CA GLY A 28 0.85 -21.94 -4.04
C GLY A 28 -0.49 -22.56 -4.48
N GLY A 29 -0.73 -22.63 -5.79
CA GLY A 29 -1.97 -23.16 -6.35
C GLY A 29 -3.15 -22.18 -6.40
N ILE A 30 -2.95 -20.92 -5.99
CA ILE A 30 -3.96 -19.86 -6.03
C ILE A 30 -3.65 -18.87 -7.15
N ASP A 31 -4.64 -18.57 -7.99
CA ASP A 31 -4.55 -17.46 -8.95
C ASP A 31 -4.80 -16.13 -8.25
N ILE A 32 -3.73 -15.36 -8.04
CA ILE A 32 -3.78 -14.07 -7.37
C ILE A 32 -3.64 -12.94 -8.38
N LYS A 33 -4.57 -11.98 -8.33
CA LYS A 33 -4.48 -10.74 -9.09
C LYS A 33 -3.74 -9.66 -8.30
N ILE A 34 -2.53 -9.29 -8.75
CA ILE A 34 -1.75 -8.21 -8.13
C ILE A 34 -2.45 -6.85 -8.37
N PRO A 35 -2.86 -6.11 -7.32
CA PRO A 35 -3.53 -4.84 -7.50
C PRO A 35 -2.57 -3.73 -7.98
N LYS A 36 -2.86 -3.13 -9.14
CA LYS A 36 -2.01 -2.11 -9.80
C LYS A 36 -1.70 -0.86 -8.96
N LYS A 37 -2.51 -0.55 -7.93
CA LYS A 37 -2.38 0.69 -7.14
C LYS A 37 -2.03 0.44 -5.66
N ALA A 38 -1.82 -0.81 -5.24
CA ALA A 38 -1.57 -1.16 -3.84
C ALA A 38 -0.32 -0.46 -3.26
N HIS A 39 0.74 -0.32 -4.05
CA HIS A 39 1.96 0.39 -3.65
C HIS A 39 1.70 1.88 -3.38
N LYS A 40 0.84 2.54 -4.18
CA LYS A 40 0.47 3.95 -3.98
C LYS A 40 -0.34 4.12 -2.70
N THR A 41 -1.31 3.23 -2.46
CA THR A 41 -2.13 3.27 -1.24
C THR A 41 -1.31 2.98 0.02
N PHE A 42 -0.35 2.05 -0.04
CA PHE A 42 0.55 1.76 1.07
C PHE A 42 1.42 2.97 1.43
N ARG A 43 2.03 3.63 0.42
CA ARG A 43 2.83 4.84 0.64
C ARG A 43 2.04 5.95 1.33
N ILE A 44 0.79 6.19 0.90
CA ILE A 44 -0.09 7.17 1.57
C ILE A 44 -0.39 6.76 3.00
N LYS A 45 -0.70 5.49 3.25
CA LYS A 45 -0.97 4.97 4.59
C LYS A 45 0.19 5.26 5.55
N GLU A 46 1.43 5.00 5.11
CA GLU A 46 2.64 5.27 5.90
C GLU A 46 2.85 6.76 6.18
N ILE A 47 2.64 7.63 5.19
CA ILE A 47 2.76 9.09 5.38
C ILE A 47 1.72 9.59 6.37
N VAL A 48 0.47 9.10 6.26
CA VAL A 48 -0.63 9.45 7.17
C VAL A 48 -0.31 9.00 8.59
N LYS A 49 0.18 7.77 8.78
CA LYS A 49 0.58 7.26 10.10
C LYS A 49 1.62 8.16 10.77
N ARG A 50 2.65 8.58 10.03
CA ARG A 50 3.72 9.45 10.55
C ARG A 50 3.26 10.87 10.89
N HIS A 51 2.25 11.39 10.19
CA HIS A 51 1.82 12.79 10.30
C HIS A 51 0.37 12.96 10.75
N ILE A 52 -0.19 11.97 11.43
CA ILE A 52 -1.62 11.93 11.76
C ILE A 52 -2.09 13.17 12.54
N ASN A 53 -1.28 13.63 13.50
CA ASN A 53 -1.57 14.81 14.32
C ASN A 53 -1.70 16.09 13.49
N LEU A 54 -0.89 16.22 12.43
CA LEU A 54 -0.97 17.34 11.50
C LEU A 54 -2.20 17.23 10.59
N LEU A 55 -2.57 16.01 10.18
CA LEU A 55 -3.71 15.74 9.30
C LEU A 55 -5.07 15.81 10.01
N GLN A 56 -5.10 15.90 11.35
CA GLN A 56 -6.31 16.22 12.11
C GLN A 56 -6.80 17.66 11.86
N GLN A 57 -5.92 18.57 11.44
CA GLN A 57 -6.28 19.93 11.05
C GLN A 57 -6.98 19.93 9.69
N LYS A 58 -8.20 20.47 9.62
CA LYS A 58 -9.08 20.39 8.44
C LYS A 58 -8.44 20.97 7.16
N ASP A 59 -7.75 22.10 7.29
CA ASP A 59 -7.04 22.77 6.18
C ASP A 59 -5.87 21.93 5.67
N LYS A 60 -5.09 21.32 6.57
CA LYS A 60 -3.98 20.43 6.23
C LYS A 60 -4.46 19.15 5.56
N LYS A 61 -5.56 18.56 6.06
CA LYS A 61 -6.20 17.37 5.48
C LYS A 61 -6.64 17.61 4.04
N CYS A 62 -7.31 18.73 3.78
CA CYS A 62 -7.74 19.10 2.43
C CYS A 62 -6.56 19.33 1.48
N LYS A 63 -5.51 20.04 1.94
CA LYS A 63 -4.29 20.26 1.13
C LYS A 63 -3.58 18.95 0.80
N PHE A 64 -3.44 18.07 1.79
CA PHE A 64 -2.87 16.74 1.63
C PHE A 64 -3.63 15.92 0.57
N VAL A 65 -4.95 15.83 0.71
CA VAL A 65 -5.79 15.06 -0.23
C VAL A 65 -5.68 15.63 -1.65
N LYS A 66 -5.71 16.96 -1.81
CA LYS A 66 -5.61 17.60 -3.12
C LYS A 66 -4.26 17.31 -3.79
N LEU A 67 -3.15 17.44 -3.05
CA LEU A 67 -1.81 17.22 -3.56
C LEU A 67 -1.61 15.76 -3.98
N PHE A 68 -1.84 14.83 -3.07
CA PHE A 68 -1.56 13.41 -3.31
C PHE A 68 -2.56 12.74 -4.26
N SER A 69 -3.77 13.30 -4.42
CA SER A 69 -4.71 12.82 -5.43
C SER A 69 -4.15 13.06 -6.84
N GLN A 70 -3.51 14.21 -7.05
CA GLN A 70 -2.90 14.58 -8.32
C GLN A 70 -1.60 13.81 -8.56
N GLU A 71 -0.68 13.80 -7.59
CA GLU A 71 0.64 13.17 -7.74
C GLU A 71 0.57 11.64 -7.94
N LEU A 72 -0.38 10.97 -7.29
CA LEU A 72 -0.46 9.51 -7.30
C LEU A 72 -1.58 8.96 -8.20
N GLU A 73 -2.35 9.82 -8.88
CA GLU A 73 -3.51 9.41 -9.69
C GLU A 73 -4.50 8.54 -8.89
N LEU A 74 -4.69 8.93 -7.63
CA LEU A 74 -5.66 8.33 -6.73
C LEU A 74 -6.86 9.26 -6.63
N SER A 75 -8.06 8.69 -6.52
CA SER A 75 -9.24 9.52 -6.28
C SER A 75 -9.15 10.19 -4.90
N PRO A 76 -9.64 11.42 -4.72
CA PRO A 76 -9.69 12.06 -3.42
C PRO A 76 -10.38 11.19 -2.36
N ARG A 77 -11.42 10.47 -2.77
CA ARG A 77 -12.17 9.52 -1.94
C ARG A 77 -11.29 8.36 -1.44
N ALA A 78 -10.39 7.84 -2.26
CA ALA A 78 -9.47 6.78 -1.84
C ALA A 78 -8.51 7.28 -0.76
N ILE A 79 -8.01 8.51 -0.89
CA ILE A 79 -7.12 9.10 0.11
C ILE A 79 -7.86 9.40 1.41
N TYR A 80 -9.07 9.97 1.36
CA TYR A 80 -9.90 10.15 2.55
C TYR A 80 -10.17 8.83 3.27
N LYS A 81 -10.45 7.76 2.52
CA LYS A 81 -10.65 6.43 3.09
C LYS A 81 -9.40 5.94 3.81
N ILE A 82 -8.21 6.06 3.20
CA ILE A 82 -6.95 5.66 3.86
C ILE A 82 -6.72 6.46 5.15
N ILE A 83 -7.01 7.77 5.14
CA ILE A 83 -6.87 8.59 6.35
C ILE A 83 -7.81 8.10 7.45
N GLN A 84 -9.07 7.82 7.10
CA GLN A 84 -10.05 7.29 8.05
C GLN A 84 -9.64 5.92 8.59
N ASP A 85 -9.18 5.01 7.72
CA ASP A 85 -8.71 3.67 8.13
C ASP A 85 -7.55 3.78 9.15
N VAL A 86 -6.63 4.73 8.95
CA VAL A 86 -5.53 4.99 9.90
C VAL A 86 -6.01 5.63 11.20
N GLU A 87 -6.94 6.59 11.14
CA GLU A 87 -7.55 7.20 12.33
C GLU A 87 -8.26 6.14 13.19
N ASP A 88 -8.94 5.18 12.55
CA ASP A 88 -9.65 4.10 13.22
C ASP A 88 -8.70 3.02 13.78
N GLU A 89 -7.59 2.71 13.10
CA GLU A 89 -6.52 1.85 13.64
C GLU A 89 -5.97 2.44 14.96
N ILE A 90 -5.59 3.72 14.97
CA ILE A 90 -5.02 4.39 16.16
C ILE A 90 -6.03 4.42 17.32
N ARG A 91 -7.33 4.61 17.03
CA ARG A 91 -8.38 4.58 18.07
C ARG A 91 -8.56 3.20 18.71
N LYS A 92 -8.28 2.12 17.96
CA LYS A 92 -8.37 0.75 18.48
C LYS A 92 -7.16 0.39 19.33
N ASP A 93 -5.97 0.86 18.95
CA ASP A 93 -4.72 0.60 19.68
C ASP A 93 -4.57 1.44 20.96
N GLY A 94 -5.35 2.54 21.08
CA GLY A 94 -5.40 3.40 22.27
C GLY A 94 -6.45 3.00 23.32
N LYS A 95 -7.08 1.83 23.18
CA LYS A 95 -7.97 1.20 24.17
C LYS A 95 -7.33 -0.04 24.74
#